data_AF-C1LH17-F1
#
_entry.id   AF-C1LH17-F1
#
_cell.length_a   1.000
_cell.length_b   1.000
_cell.length_c   1.000
_cell.angle_alpha   90.00
_cell.angle_beta   90.00
_cell.angle_gamma   90.00
#
_symmetry.space_group_name_H-M   'P 1'
#
loop_
_entity.id
_entity.type
_entity.pdbx_description
1 polymer ?
#
loop_
_entity_poly.entity_id
_entity_poly.type
_entity_poly.pdbx_seq_one_letter_code
_entity_poly.pdbx_strand_id
1 'polypeptide(L)'
;MSFNFDRLKKTLFGGDKCPPKLKSFDIEGVSQLIQDGKINKIVTMVGAGISTAAGIPDFRSPSSGVYDNLEEFNLPTPTTIFSIEYFQHDPRPFFEIARRLYRPEAKACATFNMM
;
A
#
# COMPACT_ATOMS: atom_id res chain seq x y z
N MET A 1 5.04 7.01 21.20
CA MET A 1 3.59 6.70 21.13
C MET A 1 3.44 5.21 21.36
N SER A 2 2.78 4.75 22.43
CA SER A 2 2.58 3.31 22.66
C SER A 2 1.34 2.82 21.92
N PHE A 3 1.49 1.74 21.16
CA PHE A 3 0.38 1.08 20.48
C PHE A 3 -0.42 0.29 21.52
N ASN A 4 -1.67 0.70 21.80
CA ASN A 4 -2.50 0.06 22.81
C ASN A 4 -3.24 -1.15 22.22
N PHE A 5 -2.65 -2.33 22.41
CA PHE A 5 -3.19 -3.60 21.92
C PHE A 5 -4.53 -4.00 22.56
N ASP A 6 -4.80 -3.59 23.79
CA ASP A 6 -6.05 -3.93 24.49
C ASP A 6 -7.24 -3.18 23.89
N ARG A 7 -7.04 -1.92 23.52
CA ARG A 7 -8.05 -1.11 22.80
C ARG A 7 -8.31 -1.67 21.40
N LEU A 8 -7.27 -2.15 20.72
CA LEU A 8 -7.39 -2.81 19.42
C LEU A 8 -8.18 -4.12 19.53
N LYS A 9 -7.80 -5.00 20.46
CA LYS A 9 -8.50 -6.27 20.71
C LYS A 9 -9.96 -6.05 21.09
N LYS A 10 -10.25 -5.08 21.97
CA LYS A 10 -11.62 -4.73 22.34
C LYS A 10 -12.42 -4.19 21.16
N THR A 11 -11.79 -3.47 20.23
CA THR A 11 -12.47 -2.94 19.04
C THR A 11 -12.71 -4.03 17.98
N LEU A 12 -11.76 -4.94 17.79
CA LEU A 12 -11.87 -6.01 16.80
C LEU A 12 -12.75 -7.18 17.28
N PHE A 13 -12.72 -7.49 18.58
CA PHE A 13 -13.30 -8.72 19.13
C PHE A 13 -14.26 -8.50 20.32
N GLY A 14 -14.38 -7.28 20.84
CA GLY A 14 -15.04 -7.01 22.12
C GLY A 14 -16.45 -6.39 22.03
N GLY A 15 -17.13 -6.48 20.88
CA GLY A 15 -18.49 -5.96 20.71
C GLY A 15 -19.53 -7.06 20.55
N ASP A 16 -20.50 -7.14 21.46
CA ASP A 16 -21.71 -7.99 21.37
C ASP A 16 -22.69 -7.60 20.24
N LYS A 17 -22.29 -6.68 19.36
CA LYS A 17 -23.11 -6.24 18.23
C LYS A 17 -22.69 -7.01 16.98
N CYS A 18 -23.63 -7.76 16.40
CA CYS A 18 -23.43 -8.36 15.08
C CYS A 18 -22.97 -7.24 14.11
N PRO A 19 -21.80 -7.38 13.46
CA PRO A 19 -21.29 -6.33 12.60
C PRO A 19 -22.30 -6.05 11.48
N PRO A 20 -22.46 -4.77 11.08
CA PRO A 20 -23.31 -4.42 9.96
C PRO A 20 -22.92 -5.26 8.72
N LYS A 21 -23.87 -6.02 8.20
CA LYS A 21 -23.65 -6.87 7.03
C LYS A 21 -23.83 -6.06 5.75
N LEU A 22 -23.05 -6.38 4.74
CA LEU A 22 -23.26 -5.87 3.40
C LEU A 22 -24.61 -6.37 2.87
N LYS A 23 -25.36 -5.48 2.23
CA LYS A 23 -26.62 -5.84 1.53
C LYS A 23 -26.33 -6.55 0.20
N SER A 24 -25.22 -6.20 -0.45
CA SER A 24 -24.71 -6.75 -1.71
C SER A 24 -23.17 -6.76 -1.72
N PHE A 25 -22.56 -7.65 -2.50
CA PHE A 25 -21.10 -7.79 -2.65
C PHE A 25 -20.58 -6.99 -3.84
N ASP A 26 -20.89 -5.69 -3.86
CA ASP A 26 -20.50 -4.72 -4.88
C ASP A 26 -20.18 -3.36 -4.25
N ILE A 27 -19.77 -2.40 -5.07
CA ILE A 27 -19.42 -1.04 -4.62
C ILE A 27 -20.62 -0.36 -3.96
N GLU A 28 -21.83 -0.56 -4.48
CA GLU A 28 -23.05 0.03 -3.94
C GLU A 28 -23.37 -0.49 -2.53
N GLY A 29 -23.17 -1.79 -2.28
CA GLY A 29 -23.34 -2.39 -0.96
C GLY A 29 -22.39 -1.79 0.08
N VAL A 30 -21.15 -1.51 -0.31
CA VAL A 30 -20.15 -0.84 0.54
C VAL A 30 -20.53 0.63 0.75
N SER A 31 -20.87 1.34 -0.32
CA SER A 31 -21.29 2.75 -0.28
C SER A 31 -22.48 2.95 0.66
N GLN A 32 -23.51 2.11 0.53
CA GLN A 32 -24.68 2.15 1.40
C GLN A 32 -24.33 1.87 2.86
N LEU A 33 -23.42 0.93 3.12
CA LEU A 33 -23.00 0.60 4.49
C LEU A 33 -22.30 1.78 5.19
N ILE A 34 -21.52 2.55 4.42
CA ILE A 34 -20.86 3.77 4.89
C ILE A 34 -21.90 4.88 5.09
N GLN A 35 -22.78 5.11 4.11
CA GLN A 35 -23.83 6.14 4.16
C GLN A 35 -24.85 5.91 5.28
N ASP A 36 -25.16 4.66 5.62
CA ASP A 36 -26.06 4.29 6.73
C ASP A 36 -25.53 4.78 8.11
N GLY A 37 -24.28 5.26 8.20
CA GLY A 37 -23.69 5.82 9.42
C GLY A 37 -23.39 4.80 10.52
N LYS A 38 -23.60 3.50 10.24
CA LYS A 38 -23.36 2.39 11.18
C LYS A 38 -21.87 2.04 11.31
N ILE A 39 -21.06 2.41 10.33
CA ILE A 39 -19.62 2.22 10.31
C ILE A 39 -18.94 3.57 10.53
N ASN A 40 -18.16 3.68 11.60
CA ASN A 40 -17.45 4.91 11.99
C ASN A 40 -15.95 4.70 12.20
N LYS A 41 -15.44 3.51 11.89
CA LYS A 41 -14.03 3.12 12.02
C LYS A 41 -13.63 2.40 10.75
N ILE A 42 -13.14 3.16 9.78
CA ILE A 42 -12.67 2.65 8.49
C ILE A 42 -11.15 2.56 8.55
N VAL A 43 -10.60 1.43 8.14
CA VAL A 43 -9.16 1.21 8.03
C VAL A 43 -8.85 0.95 6.56
N THR A 44 -7.98 1.77 5.99
CA THR A 44 -7.54 1.63 4.60
C THR A 44 -6.17 0.96 4.58
N MET A 45 -6.04 -0.14 3.83
CA MET A 45 -4.75 -0.78 3.56
C MET A 45 -4.35 -0.47 2.14
N VAL A 46 -3.18 0.16 1.97
CA VAL A 46 -2.70 0.65 0.66
C VAL A 46 -1.34 0.05 0.32
N GLY A 47 -1.04 0.02 -0.97
CA GLY A 47 0.27 -0.31 -1.50
C GLY A 47 0.69 0.65 -2.61
N ALA A 48 1.81 0.39 -3.27
CA ALA A 48 2.36 1.26 -4.32
C ALA A 48 1.37 1.59 -5.45
N GLY A 49 0.41 0.70 -5.73
CA GLY A 49 -0.60 0.87 -6.77
C GLY A 49 -1.37 2.19 -6.69
N ILE A 50 -1.63 2.72 -5.49
CA ILE A 50 -2.38 3.99 -5.36
C ILE A 50 -1.61 5.19 -5.91
N SER A 51 -0.27 5.10 -5.95
CA SER A 51 0.63 6.17 -6.39
C SER A 51 0.96 6.11 -7.89
N THR A 52 0.53 5.06 -8.60
CA THR A 52 0.79 4.90 -10.03
C THR A 52 0.17 6.02 -10.86
N ALA A 53 -1.04 6.47 -10.48
CA ALA A 53 -1.70 7.63 -11.08
C ALA A 53 -0.96 8.96 -10.82
N ALA A 54 -0.08 9.03 -9.82
CA ALA A 54 0.80 10.17 -9.56
C ALA A 54 2.13 10.09 -10.33
N GLY A 55 2.31 9.08 -11.21
CA GLY A 55 3.52 8.86 -11.99
C GLY A 55 4.65 8.15 -11.25
N ILE A 56 4.37 7.57 -10.08
CA ILE A 56 5.32 6.75 -9.33
C ILE A 56 5.04 5.28 -9.68
N PRO A 57 5.98 4.57 -10.34
CA PRO A 57 5.75 3.18 -10.73
C PRO A 57 5.59 2.29 -9.49
N ASP A 58 4.80 1.24 -9.63
CA ASP A 58 4.76 0.18 -8.62
C ASP A 58 5.94 -0.79 -8.78
N PHE A 59 5.95 -1.86 -7.99
CA PHE A 59 7.03 -2.83 -8.03
C PHE A 59 6.83 -3.95 -9.05
N ARG A 60 5.59 -4.36 -9.32
CA ARG A 60 5.28 -5.69 -9.91
C ARG A 60 4.50 -5.64 -11.22
N SER A 61 4.10 -4.45 -11.67
CA SER A 61 3.37 -4.29 -12.93
C SER A 61 4.26 -4.67 -14.11
N PRO A 62 3.77 -5.48 -15.07
CA PRO A 62 4.52 -5.80 -16.26
C PRO A 62 4.94 -4.54 -17.02
N SER A 63 6.16 -4.49 -17.53
CA SER A 63 6.78 -3.40 -18.32
C SER A 63 6.98 -2.06 -17.61
N SER A 64 6.18 -1.74 -16.57
CA SER A 64 6.25 -0.45 -15.86
C SER A 64 6.74 -0.56 -14.41
N GLY A 65 6.77 -1.77 -13.86
CA GLY A 65 7.19 -2.06 -12.50
C GLY A 65 8.70 -1.96 -12.32
N VAL A 66 9.13 -1.60 -11.11
CA VAL A 66 10.56 -1.51 -10.75
C VAL A 66 11.31 -2.83 -10.98
N TYR A 67 10.65 -3.99 -10.79
CA TYR A 67 11.30 -5.30 -10.94
C TYR A 67 11.58 -5.70 -12.38
N ASP A 68 10.87 -5.13 -13.36
CA ASP A 68 10.94 -5.56 -14.77
C ASP A 68 12.15 -5.02 -15.52
N ASN A 69 12.98 -4.18 -14.89
CA ASN A 69 14.15 -3.55 -15.52
C ASN A 69 15.43 -3.72 -14.67
N LEU A 70 15.58 -4.85 -13.98
CA LEU A 70 16.72 -5.10 -13.07
C LEU A 70 17.78 -6.07 -13.62
N GLU A 71 17.65 -6.49 -14.89
CA GLU A 71 18.60 -7.42 -15.52
C GLU A 71 20.05 -6.91 -15.50
N GLU A 72 20.24 -5.58 -15.56
CA GLU A 72 21.54 -4.93 -15.50
C GLU A 72 22.31 -5.17 -14.19
N PHE A 73 21.62 -5.54 -13.11
CA PHE A 73 22.22 -5.74 -11.79
C PHE A 73 22.53 -7.22 -11.48
N ASN A 74 22.20 -8.15 -12.39
CA ASN A 74 22.43 -9.59 -12.26
C ASN A 74 22.05 -10.14 -10.87
N LEU A 75 20.84 -9.80 -10.41
CA LEU A 75 20.36 -10.14 -9.08
C LEU A 75 19.80 -11.58 -9.03
N PRO A 76 19.98 -12.32 -7.91
CA PRO A 76 19.34 -13.63 -7.72
C PRO A 76 17.81 -13.56 -7.78
N THR A 77 17.24 -12.50 -7.21
CA THR A 77 15.82 -12.17 -7.31
C THR A 77 15.63 -10.65 -7.36
N PRO A 78 14.55 -10.14 -7.99
CA PRO A 78 14.27 -8.70 -8.03
C PRO A 78 14.10 -8.07 -6.64
N THR A 79 13.67 -8.84 -5.64
CA THR A 79 13.50 -8.36 -4.26
C THR A 79 14.82 -8.19 -3.50
N THR A 80 15.90 -8.84 -3.96
CA THR A 80 17.22 -8.83 -3.29
C THR A 80 17.77 -7.41 -3.15
N ILE A 81 17.47 -6.52 -4.10
CA ILE A 81 17.90 -5.11 -4.07
C ILE A 81 17.36 -4.31 -2.86
N PHE A 82 16.28 -4.81 -2.24
CA PHE A 82 15.64 -4.21 -1.08
C PHE A 82 15.97 -4.96 0.23
N SER A 83 16.88 -5.95 0.20
CA SER A 83 17.42 -6.59 1.40
C SER A 83 18.49 -5.72 2.04
N ILE A 84 18.50 -5.67 3.37
CA ILE A 84 19.52 -4.92 4.12
C ILE A 84 20.90 -5.55 3.97
N GLU A 85 20.98 -6.87 3.91
CA GLU A 85 22.21 -7.62 3.72
C GLU A 85 22.85 -7.30 2.36
N TYR A 86 22.04 -7.28 1.29
CA TYR A 86 22.52 -6.89 -0.03
C TYR A 86 22.94 -5.42 -0.07
N PHE A 87 22.16 -4.52 0.53
CA PHE A 87 22.50 -3.09 0.58
C PHE A 87 23.83 -2.82 1.28
N GLN A 88 24.14 -3.55 2.35
CA GLN A 88 25.42 -3.45 3.05
C GLN A 88 26.60 -3.96 2.22
N HIS A 89 26.38 -4.95 1.35
CA HIS A 89 27.39 -5.50 0.45
C HIS A 89 27.60 -4.61 -0.78
N ASP A 90 26.53 -4.21 -1.46
CA ASP A 90 26.56 -3.31 -2.62
C ASP A 90 25.34 -2.38 -2.63
N PRO A 91 25.50 -1.11 -2.21
CA PRO A 91 24.39 -0.16 -2.18
C PRO A 91 24.10 0.48 -3.54
N ARG A 92 24.94 0.30 -4.57
CA ARG A 92 24.82 1.01 -5.85
C ARG A 92 23.49 0.72 -6.57
N PRO A 93 23.03 -0.55 -6.67
CA PRO A 93 21.75 -0.84 -7.34
C PRO A 93 20.55 -0.19 -6.66
N PHE A 94 20.52 -0.17 -5.33
CA PHE A 94 19.48 0.52 -4.57
C PHE A 94 19.44 2.02 -4.91
N PHE A 95 20.60 2.70 -4.92
CA PHE A 95 20.65 4.12 -5.24
C PHE A 95 20.28 4.45 -6.69
N GLU A 96 20.59 3.56 -7.64
CA GLU A 96 20.16 3.74 -9.03
C GLU A 96 18.64 3.61 -9.18
N ILE A 97 18.02 2.64 -8.49
CA ILE A 97 16.54 2.58 -8.41
C ILE A 97 15.98 3.81 -7.73
N ALA A 98 16.55 4.23 -6.59
CA ALA A 98 16.07 5.40 -5.85
C ALA A 98 16.07 6.66 -6.73
N ARG A 99 17.13 6.84 -7.54
CA ARG A 99 17.22 7.90 -8.54
C ARG A 99 16.12 7.80 -9.59
N ARG A 100 15.84 6.60 -10.12
CA ARG A 100 14.76 6.36 -11.11
C ARG A 100 13.37 6.57 -10.52
N LEU A 101 13.19 6.34 -9.23
CA LEU A 101 11.92 6.53 -8.52
C LEU A 101 11.68 7.96 -8.06
N TYR A 102 12.72 8.79 -7.98
CA TYR A 102 12.61 10.15 -7.48
C TYR A 102 11.69 11.00 -8.38
N ARG A 103 10.58 11.49 -7.82
CA ARG A 103 9.57 12.32 -8.50
C ARG A 103 9.22 13.51 -7.60
N PRO A 104 10.01 14.60 -7.61
CA PRO A 104 9.78 15.75 -6.73
C PRO A 104 8.47 16.48 -7.04
N GLU A 105 7.96 16.36 -8.27
CA GLU A 105 6.73 17.00 -8.73
C GLU A 105 5.47 16.13 -8.57
N ALA A 106 5.60 14.92 -8.01
CA ALA A 106 4.45 14.03 -7.84
C ALA A 106 3.41 14.65 -6.88
N LYS A 107 2.14 14.62 -7.29
CA LYS A 107 1.02 15.16 -6.52
C LYS A 107 0.11 14.04 -6.03
N ALA A 108 -0.56 14.27 -4.91
CA ALA A 108 -1.61 13.37 -4.42
C ALA A 108 -2.69 13.20 -5.50
N CYS A 109 -2.92 11.96 -5.92
CA CYS A 109 -4.00 11.63 -6.86
C CYS A 109 -5.33 11.42 -6.09
N ALA A 110 -6.43 11.25 -6.83
CA ALA A 110 -7.78 11.16 -6.26
C ALA A 110 -7.92 10.09 -5.16
N THR A 111 -7.18 8.97 -5.28
CA THR A 111 -7.18 7.90 -4.26
C THR A 111 -6.60 8.35 -2.92
N PHE A 112 -5.59 9.23 -2.91
CA PHE A 112 -5.07 9.81 -1.66
C PHE A 112 -6.07 10.74 -0.99
N ASN A 113 -6.83 11.51 -1.79
CA ASN A 113 -7.80 12.48 -1.26
C ASN A 113 -9.09 11.81 -0.76
N MET A 114 -9.32 10.55 -1.11
CA MET A 114 -10.50 9.77 -0.70
C MET A 114 -10.34 9.12 0.68
N MET A 115 -9.09 8.97 1.15
CA MET A 115 -8.73 8.32 2.42
C MET A 115 -8.72 9.30 3.58
#